data_AF-A0A3N1UW17-F1
#
_entry.id   AF-A0A3N1UW17-F1
#
_cell.length_a   1.000
_cell.length_b   1.000
_cell.length_c   1.000
_cell.angle_alpha   90.00
_cell.angle_beta   90.00
_cell.angle_gamma   90.00
#
_symmetry.space_group_name_H-M   'P 1'
#
loop_
_entity.id
_entity.type
_entity.pdbx_description
1 polymer ?
#
loop_
_entity_poly.entity_id
_entity_poly.type
_entity_poly.pdbx_seq_one_letter_code
_entity_poly.pdbx_strand_id
1 'polypeptide(L)'
;MVRAWTRWWGLTVIAVVWAEQAYAASSTIFGIDRALWDLSWRWINFGILVFFLMKYLKGPLVNFVKERRDAIAGVFDQLKEKEESLDRRRREQEELLAQLDEKIESIKAYYHEIGQEEKEKILAQAERLRRQILEEAQQTAAREFEEAKKKFRAEVVEKAVALAEERIRKKITKKDQRALVNNYLTQLEALQRTPESAGP
;
A
#
# COMPACT_ATOMS: atom_id res chain seq x y z
N MET A 1 41.39 -43.61 -23.21
CA MET A 1 41.18 -44.66 -24.24
C MET A 1 41.61 -44.25 -25.65
N VAL A 2 41.29 -43.05 -26.14
CA VAL A 2 41.66 -42.61 -27.52
C VAL A 2 43.18 -42.61 -27.79
N ARG A 3 44.02 -42.25 -26.79
CA ARG A 3 45.50 -42.27 -26.92
C ARG A 3 46.11 -43.67 -27.06
N ALA A 4 45.45 -44.71 -26.56
CA ALA A 4 45.91 -46.08 -26.73
C ALA A 4 45.56 -46.59 -28.14
N TRP A 5 44.38 -46.21 -28.64
CA TRP A 5 43.91 -46.58 -29.97
C TRP A 5 44.68 -45.89 -31.10
N THR A 6 45.00 -44.60 -30.97
CA THR A 6 45.84 -43.88 -31.96
C THR A 6 47.29 -44.36 -31.97
N ARG A 7 47.85 -44.78 -30.83
CA ARG A 7 49.19 -45.40 -30.77
C ARG A 7 49.21 -46.79 -31.42
N TRP A 8 48.15 -47.58 -31.26
CA TRP A 8 48.02 -48.90 -31.89
C TRP A 8 47.82 -48.79 -33.41
N TRP A 9 47.06 -47.79 -33.86
CA TRP A 9 46.90 -47.51 -35.29
C TRP A 9 48.18 -46.93 -35.91
N GLY A 10 48.90 -46.06 -35.18
CA GLY A 10 50.22 -45.58 -35.61
C GLY A 10 51.25 -46.70 -35.71
N LEU A 11 51.27 -47.63 -34.75
CA LEU A 11 52.18 -48.79 -34.77
C LEU A 11 51.86 -49.79 -35.88
N THR A 12 50.58 -49.96 -36.26
CA THR A 12 50.20 -50.83 -37.37
C THR A 12 50.51 -50.20 -38.73
N VAL A 13 50.29 -48.89 -38.90
CA VAL A 13 50.72 -48.16 -40.11
C VAL A 13 52.25 -48.17 -40.23
N ILE A 14 52.97 -47.96 -39.13
CA ILE A 14 54.43 -48.09 -39.08
C ILE A 14 54.82 -49.54 -39.41
N ALA A 15 54.22 -50.57 -38.78
CA ALA A 15 54.53 -51.96 -39.07
C ALA A 15 54.29 -52.36 -40.55
N VAL A 16 53.25 -51.81 -41.19
CA VAL A 16 53.01 -51.99 -42.63
C VAL A 16 54.09 -51.31 -43.48
N VAL A 17 54.52 -50.10 -43.10
CA VAL A 17 55.62 -49.36 -43.78
C VAL A 17 56.98 -50.06 -43.58
N TRP A 18 57.23 -50.63 -42.40
CA TRP A 18 58.45 -51.41 -42.13
C TRP A 18 58.44 -52.79 -42.80
N ALA A 19 57.26 -53.40 -42.99
CA ALA A 19 57.13 -54.65 -43.72
C ALA A 19 57.46 -54.50 -45.22
N GLU A 20 57.28 -53.32 -45.83
CA GLU A 20 57.73 -53.07 -47.23
C GLU A 20 59.25 -53.22 -47.41
N GLN A 21 60.07 -52.93 -46.38
CA GLN A 21 61.53 -53.04 -46.50
C GLN A 21 62.07 -54.48 -46.43
N ALA A 22 61.27 -55.44 -45.95
CA ALA A 22 61.71 -56.83 -45.77
C ALA A 22 61.44 -57.75 -46.98
N TYR A 23 60.61 -57.34 -47.96
CA TYR A 23 60.26 -58.16 -49.13
C TYR A 23 61.03 -57.77 -50.42
N ALA A 24 62.17 -57.08 -50.29
CA ALA A 24 62.91 -56.51 -51.41
C ALA A 24 63.98 -57.43 -52.04
N ALA A 25 63.65 -58.68 -52.37
CA ALA A 25 64.60 -59.63 -52.97
C ALA A 25 64.05 -60.47 -54.15
N SER A 26 63.11 -59.94 -54.95
CA SER A 26 62.78 -60.49 -56.27
C SER A 26 62.46 -59.36 -57.26
N SER A 27 63.00 -59.44 -58.49
CA SER A 27 62.85 -58.43 -59.54
C SER A 27 61.60 -58.64 -60.43
N THR A 28 60.83 -59.71 -60.21
CA THR A 28 59.52 -59.92 -60.85
C THR A 28 58.57 -60.66 -59.91
N ILE A 29 57.32 -60.20 -59.85
CA ILE A 29 56.22 -60.85 -59.14
C ILE A 29 55.09 -61.01 -60.16
N PHE A 30 54.71 -62.26 -60.46
CA PHE A 30 53.69 -62.62 -61.46
C PHE A 30 53.86 -61.98 -62.86
N GLY A 31 55.10 -61.83 -63.35
CA GLY A 31 55.38 -61.35 -64.71
C GLY A 31 55.13 -59.86 -64.98
N ILE A 32 54.88 -59.07 -63.93
CA ILE A 32 54.67 -57.61 -63.99
C ILE A 32 55.88 -56.91 -63.33
N ASP A 33 56.26 -55.73 -63.86
CA ASP A 33 57.30 -54.88 -63.28
C ASP A 33 56.96 -54.54 -61.81
N ARG A 34 57.92 -54.78 -60.90
CA ARG A 34 57.74 -54.62 -59.46
C ARG A 34 57.31 -53.19 -59.09
N ALA A 35 57.76 -52.18 -59.84
CA ALA A 35 57.35 -50.80 -59.62
C ALA A 35 55.82 -50.61 -59.79
N LEU A 36 55.20 -51.33 -60.74
CA LEU A 36 53.75 -51.28 -60.96
C LEU A 36 52.99 -52.05 -59.88
N TRP A 37 53.55 -53.16 -59.39
CA TRP A 37 52.97 -53.93 -58.29
C TRP A 37 53.00 -53.15 -56.97
N ASP A 38 54.15 -52.55 -56.62
CA ASP A 38 54.32 -51.74 -55.41
C ASP A 38 53.45 -50.46 -55.47
N LEU A 39 53.32 -49.83 -56.65
CA LEU A 39 52.42 -48.69 -56.84
C LEU A 39 50.95 -49.10 -56.63
N SER A 40 50.54 -50.24 -57.17
CA SER A 40 49.18 -50.77 -57.00
C SER A 40 48.87 -51.07 -55.53
N TRP A 41 49.81 -51.68 -54.80
CA TRP A 41 49.67 -51.96 -53.38
C TRP A 41 49.57 -50.67 -52.53
N ARG A 42 50.32 -49.63 -52.88
CA ARG A 42 50.21 -48.31 -52.26
C ARG A 42 48.86 -47.65 -52.49
N TRP A 43 48.31 -47.73 -53.70
CA TRP A 43 46.96 -47.22 -54.00
C TRP A 43 45.87 -48.00 -53.26
N ILE A 44 46.02 -49.32 -53.12
CA ILE A 44 45.10 -50.15 -52.32
C ILE A 44 45.16 -49.73 -50.84
N ASN A 45 46.36 -49.61 -50.26
CA ASN A 45 46.53 -49.16 -48.88
C ASN A 45 46.00 -47.73 -48.65
N PHE A 46 46.25 -46.82 -49.59
CA PHE A 46 45.70 -45.47 -49.55
C PHE A 46 44.17 -45.48 -49.64
N GLY A 47 43.59 -46.32 -50.51
CA GLY A 47 42.15 -46.50 -50.63
C GLY A 47 41.52 -47.03 -49.34
N ILE A 48 42.15 -48.01 -48.69
CA ILE A 48 41.74 -48.52 -47.38
C ILE A 48 41.81 -47.40 -46.33
N LEU A 49 42.92 -46.65 -46.26
CA LEU A 49 43.07 -45.52 -45.34
C LEU A 49 41.96 -44.48 -45.52
N VAL A 50 41.68 -44.07 -46.78
CA VAL A 50 40.62 -43.10 -47.11
C VAL A 50 39.24 -43.65 -46.77
N PHE A 51 38.99 -44.95 -47.01
CA PHE A 51 37.74 -45.59 -46.63
C PHE A 51 37.49 -45.55 -45.13
N PHE A 52 38.51 -45.92 -44.32
CA PHE A 52 38.44 -45.80 -42.87
C PHE A 52 38.27 -44.34 -42.44
N LEU A 53 39.04 -43.41 -43.01
CA LEU A 53 38.94 -41.99 -42.67
C LEU A 53 37.54 -41.42 -42.97
N MET A 54 36.97 -41.73 -44.13
CA MET A 54 35.61 -41.31 -44.46
C MET A 54 34.57 -41.97 -43.54
N LYS A 55 34.73 -43.25 -43.19
CA LYS A 55 33.76 -43.94 -42.34
C LYS A 55 33.77 -43.45 -40.89
N TYR A 56 34.95 -43.12 -40.34
CA TYR A 56 35.08 -42.69 -38.94
C TYR A 56 35.02 -41.17 -38.75
N LEU A 57 35.46 -40.36 -39.72
CA LEU A 57 35.60 -38.91 -39.55
C LEU A 57 34.40 -38.08 -40.04
N LYS A 58 33.61 -38.60 -41.00
CA LYS A 58 32.44 -37.86 -41.53
C LYS A 58 31.40 -37.54 -40.46
N GLY A 59 31.14 -38.47 -39.55
CA GLY A 59 30.21 -38.28 -38.43
C GLY A 59 30.61 -37.12 -37.49
N PRO A 60 31.76 -37.22 -36.78
CA PRO A 60 32.15 -36.20 -35.81
C PRO A 60 32.41 -34.83 -36.44
N LEU A 61 32.94 -34.77 -37.66
CA LEU A 61 33.22 -33.49 -38.32
C LEU A 61 31.94 -32.74 -38.69
N VAL A 62 30.95 -33.43 -39.27
CA VAL A 62 29.65 -32.82 -39.61
C VAL A 62 28.88 -32.45 -38.33
N ASN A 63 28.92 -33.30 -37.30
CA ASN A 63 28.27 -33.02 -36.03
C ASN A 63 28.88 -31.79 -35.35
N PHE A 64 30.21 -31.62 -35.35
CA PHE A 64 30.86 -30.44 -34.79
C PHE A 64 30.45 -29.14 -35.50
N VAL A 65 30.38 -29.15 -36.84
CA VAL A 65 29.94 -27.98 -37.60
C VAL A 65 28.45 -27.68 -37.37
N LYS A 66 27.60 -28.71 -37.29
CA LYS A 66 26.17 -28.57 -36.95
C LYS A 66 25.97 -28.01 -35.55
N GLU A 67 26.61 -28.60 -34.55
CA GLU A 67 26.54 -28.15 -33.15
C GLU A 67 26.97 -26.69 -33.00
N ARG A 68 28.02 -26.26 -33.72
CA ARG A 68 28.43 -24.85 -33.74
C ARG A 68 27.39 -23.95 -34.39
N ARG A 69 26.77 -24.38 -35.50
CA ARG A 69 25.69 -23.62 -36.14
C ARG A 69 24.44 -23.53 -35.25
N ASP A 70 24.04 -24.65 -34.67
CA ASP A 70 22.87 -24.75 -33.80
C ASP A 70 23.07 -23.95 -32.51
N ALA A 71 24.29 -23.93 -31.95
CA ALA A 71 24.62 -23.09 -30.80
C ALA A 71 24.49 -21.59 -31.12
N ILE A 72 24.97 -21.16 -32.30
CA ILE A 72 24.86 -19.75 -32.73
C ILE A 72 23.40 -19.38 -33.01
N ALA A 73 22.65 -20.26 -33.68
CA ALA A 73 21.23 -20.07 -33.93
C ALA A 73 20.45 -19.97 -32.60
N GLY A 74 20.72 -20.86 -31.65
CA GLY A 74 20.11 -20.83 -30.32
C GLY A 74 20.43 -19.57 -29.53
N VAL A 75 21.65 -19.04 -29.62
CA VAL A 75 21.99 -17.74 -29.01
C VAL A 75 21.21 -16.60 -29.68
N PHE A 76 21.06 -16.62 -31.00
CA PHE A 76 20.32 -15.59 -31.72
C PHE A 76 18.82 -15.62 -31.38
N ASP A 77 18.23 -16.81 -31.27
CA ASP A 77 16.84 -16.97 -30.84
C ASP A 77 16.63 -16.52 -29.40
N GLN A 78 17.56 -16.84 -28.48
CA GLN A 78 17.51 -16.32 -27.11
C GLN A 78 17.64 -14.81 -27.03
N LEU A 79 18.45 -14.19 -27.89
CA LEU A 79 18.58 -12.74 -27.95
C LEU A 79 17.28 -12.08 -28.43
N LYS A 80 16.65 -12.63 -29.48
CA LYS A 80 15.34 -12.18 -29.96
C LYS A 80 14.26 -12.32 -28.90
N GLU A 81 14.18 -13.46 -28.23
CA GLU A 81 13.20 -13.68 -27.16
C GLU A 81 13.40 -12.69 -26.01
N LYS A 82 14.66 -12.41 -25.64
CA LYS A 82 15.00 -11.40 -24.64
C LYS A 82 14.57 -10.01 -25.09
N GLU A 83 14.88 -9.61 -26.32
CA GLU A 83 14.48 -8.31 -26.88
C GLU A 83 12.96 -8.14 -26.87
N GLU A 84 12.22 -9.12 -27.36
CA GLU A 84 10.75 -9.11 -27.29
C GLU A 84 10.23 -9.05 -25.85
N SER A 85 10.86 -9.78 -24.93
CA SER A 85 10.47 -9.76 -23.51
C SER A 85 10.72 -8.40 -22.86
N LEU A 86 11.79 -7.71 -23.25
CA LEU A 86 12.11 -6.36 -22.76
C LEU A 86 11.13 -5.35 -23.33
N ASP A 87 10.80 -5.45 -24.62
CA ASP A 87 9.80 -4.58 -25.25
C ASP A 87 8.41 -4.79 -24.66
N ARG A 88 8.00 -6.05 -24.42
CA ARG A 88 6.74 -6.35 -23.71
C ARG A 88 6.73 -5.70 -22.32
N ARG A 89 7.78 -5.91 -21.52
CA ARG A 89 7.90 -5.31 -20.18
C ARG A 89 7.95 -3.78 -20.20
N ARG A 90 8.50 -3.17 -21.25
CA ARG A 90 8.51 -1.70 -21.41
C ARG A 90 7.10 -1.19 -21.68
N ARG A 91 6.38 -1.81 -22.62
CA ARG A 91 4.99 -1.45 -22.92
C ARG A 91 4.08 -1.61 -21.70
N GLU A 92 4.20 -2.73 -20.98
CA GLU A 92 3.46 -2.96 -19.74
C GLU A 92 3.74 -1.87 -18.68
N GLN A 93 5.00 -1.43 -18.55
CA GLN A 93 5.35 -0.35 -17.62
C GLN A 93 4.83 1.01 -18.09
N GLU A 94 4.89 1.32 -19.38
CA GLU A 94 4.34 2.55 -19.95
C GLU A 94 2.81 2.61 -19.76
N GLU A 95 2.10 1.51 -20.02
CA GLU A 95 0.67 1.39 -19.76
C GLU A 95 0.34 1.53 -18.27
N LEU A 96 1.14 0.91 -17.39
CA LEU A 96 0.97 1.04 -15.95
C LEU A 96 1.17 2.49 -15.48
N LEU A 97 2.19 3.18 -16.01
CA LEU A 97 2.45 4.59 -15.70
C LEU A 97 1.30 5.48 -16.17
N ALA A 98 0.79 5.27 -17.39
CA ALA A 98 -0.36 6.01 -17.90
C ALA A 98 -1.61 5.82 -17.02
N GLN A 99 -1.88 4.58 -16.58
CA GLN A 99 -2.98 4.29 -15.65
C GLN A 99 -2.74 4.87 -14.25
N LEU A 100 -1.48 5.04 -13.84
CA LEU A 100 -1.13 5.57 -12.53
C LEU A 100 -1.49 7.05 -12.41
N ASP A 101 -1.23 7.84 -13.46
CA ASP A 101 -1.61 9.25 -13.51
C ASP A 101 -3.14 9.42 -13.42
N GLU A 102 -3.90 8.61 -14.15
CA GLU A 102 -5.37 8.61 -14.07
C GLU A 102 -5.86 8.24 -12.65
N LYS A 103 -5.26 7.22 -12.04
CA LYS A 103 -5.56 6.82 -10.65
C LYS A 103 -5.21 7.91 -9.64
N ILE A 104 -4.09 8.62 -9.83
CA ILE A 104 -3.69 9.72 -8.96
C ILE A 104 -4.71 10.85 -9.05
N GLU A 105 -5.14 11.23 -10.25
CA GLU A 105 -6.16 12.26 -10.43
C GLU A 105 -7.52 11.82 -9.86
N SER A 106 -7.92 10.56 -10.04
CA SER A 106 -9.16 10.05 -9.44
C SER A 106 -9.10 10.05 -7.91
N ILE A 107 -7.96 9.68 -7.33
CA ILE A 107 -7.74 9.73 -5.87
C ILE A 107 -7.79 11.18 -5.37
N LYS A 108 -7.13 12.12 -6.05
CA LYS A 108 -7.18 13.54 -5.68
C LYS A 108 -8.62 14.08 -5.72
N ALA A 109 -9.36 13.78 -6.78
CA ALA A 109 -10.75 14.21 -6.91
C ALA A 109 -11.62 13.65 -5.77
N TYR A 110 -11.46 12.35 -5.46
CA TYR A 110 -12.16 11.70 -4.36
C TYR A 110 -11.85 12.33 -2.99
N TYR A 111 -10.57 12.59 -2.69
CA TYR A 111 -10.19 13.27 -1.45
C TYR A 111 -10.68 14.72 -1.38
N HIS A 112 -10.77 15.40 -2.52
CA HIS A 112 -11.32 16.75 -2.57
C HIS A 112 -12.82 16.76 -2.28
N GLU A 113 -13.57 15.78 -2.79
CA GLU A 113 -15.00 15.60 -2.51
C GLU A 113 -15.24 15.29 -1.03
N ILE A 114 -14.50 14.33 -0.46
CA ILE A 114 -14.56 14.03 0.98
C ILE A 114 -14.22 15.28 1.80
N GLY A 115 -13.20 16.03 1.41
CA GLY A 115 -12.79 17.25 2.10
C GLY A 115 -13.89 18.32 2.08
N GLN A 116 -14.63 18.45 0.97
CA GLN A 116 -15.77 19.36 0.86
C GLN A 116 -16.94 18.89 1.73
N GLU A 117 -17.31 17.61 1.66
CA GLU A 117 -18.40 17.04 2.47
C GLU A 117 -18.11 17.18 3.97
N GLU A 118 -16.88 16.88 4.40
CA GLU A 118 -16.49 16.97 5.80
C GLU A 118 -16.44 18.43 6.27
N LYS A 119 -15.98 19.36 5.42
CA LYS A 119 -16.04 20.80 5.70
C LYS A 119 -17.49 21.25 5.91
N GLU A 120 -18.41 20.84 5.06
CA GLU A 120 -19.83 21.18 5.20
C GLU A 120 -20.44 20.58 6.47
N LYS A 121 -20.11 19.32 6.81
CA LYS A 121 -20.52 18.69 8.07
C LYS A 121 -20.01 19.45 9.28
N ILE A 122 -18.72 19.82 9.30
CA ILE A 122 -18.11 20.59 10.40
C ILE A 122 -18.80 21.95 10.53
N LEU A 123 -19.03 22.66 9.43
CA LEU A 123 -19.72 23.96 9.45
C LEU A 123 -21.15 23.81 9.99
N ALA A 124 -21.92 22.82 9.52
CA ALA A 124 -23.27 22.58 9.99
C ALA A 124 -23.32 22.20 11.47
N GLN A 125 -22.36 21.40 11.95
CA GLN A 125 -22.22 21.06 13.37
C GLN A 125 -21.85 22.29 14.20
N ALA A 126 -20.90 23.11 13.74
CA ALA A 126 -20.50 24.34 14.39
C ALA A 126 -21.66 25.33 14.51
N GLU A 127 -22.48 25.48 13.47
CA GLU A 127 -23.67 26.33 13.51
C GLU A 127 -24.74 25.82 14.48
N ARG A 128 -24.97 24.49 14.53
CA ARG A 128 -25.89 23.89 15.51
C ARG A 128 -25.40 24.12 16.93
N LEU A 129 -24.12 23.87 17.18
CA LEU A 129 -23.52 24.07 18.50
C LEU A 129 -23.57 25.55 18.91
N ARG A 130 -23.28 26.46 17.97
CA ARG A 130 -23.40 27.91 18.20
C ARG A 130 -24.82 28.30 18.62
N ARG A 131 -25.85 27.79 17.94
CA ARG A 131 -27.25 28.05 18.30
C ARG A 131 -27.57 27.50 19.69
N GLN A 132 -27.18 26.27 19.98
CA GLN A 132 -27.41 25.66 21.29
C GLN A 132 -26.76 26.46 22.43
N ILE A 133 -25.50 26.88 22.26
CA ILE A 133 -24.79 27.71 23.25
C ILE A 133 -25.52 29.05 23.46
N LEU A 134 -26.00 29.69 22.39
CA LEU A 134 -26.74 30.95 22.50
C LEU A 134 -28.08 30.79 23.22
N GLU A 135 -28.83 29.72 22.90
CA GLU A 135 -30.09 29.41 23.56
C GLU A 135 -29.88 29.10 25.05
N GLU A 136 -28.87 28.29 25.38
CA GLU A 136 -28.51 27.96 26.75
C GLU A 136 -28.05 29.20 27.54
N ALA A 137 -27.22 30.06 26.93
CA ALA A 137 -26.78 31.31 27.52
C ALA A 137 -27.96 32.27 27.77
N GLN A 138 -28.91 32.37 26.84
CA GLN A 138 -30.11 33.20 27.01
C GLN A 138 -31.01 32.67 28.14
N GLN A 139 -31.24 31.35 28.19
CA GLN A 139 -32.01 30.73 29.26
C GLN A 139 -31.35 30.92 30.62
N THR A 140 -30.03 30.74 30.69
CA THR A 140 -29.24 30.94 31.92
C THR A 140 -29.28 32.40 32.36
N ALA A 141 -29.05 33.34 31.44
CA ALA A 141 -29.14 34.78 31.73
C ALA A 141 -30.54 35.19 32.23
N ALA A 142 -31.61 34.63 31.64
CA ALA A 142 -32.98 34.91 32.09
C ALA A 142 -33.24 34.38 33.51
N ARG A 143 -32.75 33.17 33.83
CA ARG A 143 -32.85 32.60 35.18
C ARG A 143 -32.09 33.43 36.21
N GLU A 144 -30.84 33.73 35.93
CA GLU A 144 -29.99 34.57 36.78
C GLU A 144 -30.60 35.97 37.00
N PHE A 145 -31.17 36.57 35.95
CA PHE A 145 -31.84 37.86 36.06
C PHE A 145 -33.07 37.82 36.97
N GLU A 146 -33.91 36.79 36.85
CA GLU A 146 -35.07 36.62 37.74
C GLU A 146 -34.65 36.33 39.19
N GLU A 147 -33.58 35.56 39.40
CA GLU A 147 -33.02 35.35 40.74
C GLU A 147 -32.45 36.64 41.34
N ALA A 148 -31.66 37.39 40.57
CA ALA A 148 -31.11 38.69 40.98
C ALA A 148 -32.23 39.68 41.32
N LYS A 149 -33.30 39.71 40.52
CA LYS A 149 -34.48 40.56 40.75
C LYS A 149 -35.22 40.17 42.03
N LYS A 150 -35.37 38.87 42.32
CA LYS A 150 -35.97 38.39 43.58
C LYS A 150 -35.12 38.80 44.78
N LYS A 151 -33.80 38.59 44.73
CA LYS A 151 -32.85 39.02 45.79
C LYS A 151 -32.91 40.53 46.00
N PHE A 152 -32.86 41.31 44.92
CA PHE A 152 -32.95 42.76 44.97
C PHE A 152 -34.26 43.25 45.60
N ARG A 153 -35.41 42.66 45.23
CA ARG A 153 -36.70 43.00 45.85
C ARG A 153 -36.72 42.72 47.35
N ALA A 154 -36.16 41.58 47.78
CA ALA A 154 -36.05 41.24 49.20
C ALA A 154 -35.21 42.28 49.96
N GLU A 155 -34.05 42.65 49.42
CA GLU A 155 -33.17 43.68 50.01
C GLU A 155 -33.84 45.06 50.08
N VAL A 156 -34.58 45.45 49.05
CA VAL A 156 -35.32 46.73 49.04
C VAL A 156 -36.42 46.73 50.08
N VAL A 157 -37.18 45.64 50.23
CA VAL A 157 -38.21 45.52 51.26
C VAL A 157 -37.59 45.58 52.65
N GLU A 158 -36.51 44.84 52.89
CA GLU A 158 -35.79 44.85 54.18
C GLU A 158 -35.30 46.26 54.54
N LYS A 159 -34.65 46.97 53.60
CA LYS A 159 -34.20 48.35 53.83
C LYS A 159 -35.36 49.33 54.02
N ALA A 160 -36.47 49.17 53.30
CA ALA A 160 -37.64 50.02 53.45
C ALA A 160 -38.31 49.83 54.82
N VAL A 161 -38.44 48.59 55.29
CA VAL A 161 -38.95 48.28 56.63
C VAL A 161 -38.02 48.86 57.70
N ALA A 162 -36.70 48.66 57.58
CA ALA A 162 -35.73 49.23 58.52
C ALA A 162 -35.82 50.77 58.61
N LEU A 163 -35.95 51.45 57.46
CA LEU A 163 -36.11 52.90 57.40
C LEU A 163 -37.45 53.36 58.01
N ALA A 164 -38.53 52.63 57.73
CA ALA A 164 -39.86 52.90 58.30
C ALA A 164 -39.84 52.74 59.82
N GLU A 165 -39.24 51.66 60.33
CA GLU A 165 -39.05 51.46 61.77
C GLU A 165 -38.24 52.58 62.42
N GLU A 166 -37.13 53.00 61.79
CA GLU A 166 -36.31 54.10 62.28
C GLU A 166 -37.10 55.42 62.33
N ARG A 167 -37.87 55.72 61.28
CA ARG A 167 -38.77 56.89 61.22
C ARG A 167 -39.86 56.84 62.28
N ILE A 168 -40.50 55.68 62.48
CA ILE A 168 -41.54 55.49 63.49
C ILE A 168 -40.96 55.67 64.90
N ARG A 169 -39.82 55.03 65.21
CA ARG A 169 -39.12 55.22 66.49
C ARG A 169 -38.81 56.69 66.78
N LYS A 170 -38.41 57.46 65.76
CA LYS A 170 -38.08 58.89 65.90
C LYS A 170 -39.30 59.82 66.05
N LYS A 171 -40.49 59.42 65.57
CA LYS A 171 -41.68 60.30 65.49
C LYS A 171 -42.87 59.88 66.36
N ILE A 172 -42.84 58.71 67.00
CA ILE A 172 -43.97 58.20 67.80
C ILE A 172 -44.24 59.08 69.04
N THR A 173 -45.50 59.43 69.27
CA THR A 173 -45.92 60.20 70.44
C THR A 173 -46.73 59.35 71.44
N LYS A 174 -46.86 59.80 72.69
CA LYS A 174 -47.64 59.08 73.74
C LYS A 174 -49.12 58.91 73.37
N LYS A 175 -49.68 59.77 72.50
CA LYS A 175 -51.06 59.67 72.02
C LYS A 175 -51.23 58.52 71.01
N ASP A 176 -50.27 58.35 70.11
CA ASP A 176 -50.29 57.29 69.09
C ASP A 176 -50.15 55.90 69.73
N GLN A 177 -49.32 55.77 70.76
CA GLN A 177 -49.19 54.52 71.53
C GLN A 177 -50.50 54.09 72.18
N ARG A 178 -51.27 55.03 72.76
CA ARG A 178 -52.58 54.73 73.36
C ARG A 178 -53.61 54.35 72.29
N ALA A 179 -53.61 55.01 71.14
CA ALA A 179 -54.48 54.67 70.02
C ALA A 179 -54.20 53.27 69.45
N LEU A 180 -52.93 52.88 69.36
CA LEU A 180 -52.51 51.53 68.95
C LEU A 180 -53.02 50.45 69.92
N VAL A 181 -52.89 50.67 71.23
CA VAL A 181 -53.40 49.75 72.26
C VAL A 181 -54.92 49.60 72.17
N ASN A 182 -55.65 50.70 72.05
CA ASN A 182 -57.10 50.66 71.92
C ASN A 182 -57.54 49.90 70.66
N ASN A 183 -56.92 50.16 69.49
CA ASN A 183 -57.23 49.42 68.27
C ASN A 183 -56.92 47.92 68.38
N TYR A 184 -55.83 47.54 69.06
CA TYR A 184 -55.49 46.14 69.28
C TYR A 184 -56.53 45.44 70.17
N LEU A 185 -56.99 46.12 71.22
CA LEU A 185 -58.07 45.62 72.09
C LEU A 185 -59.40 45.49 71.33
N THR A 186 -59.75 46.46 70.48
CA THR A 186 -60.97 46.41 69.65
C THR A 186 -60.92 45.29 68.60
N GLN A 187 -59.76 45.01 67.99
CA GLN A 187 -59.62 43.87 67.06
C GLN A 187 -59.73 42.52 67.77
N LEU A 188 -59.16 42.39 68.97
CA LEU A 188 -59.33 41.21 69.82
C LEU A 188 -60.78 40.97 70.21
N GLU A 189 -61.48 42.05 70.58
CA GLU A 189 -62.91 42.00 70.91
C GLU A 189 -63.77 41.64 69.69
N ALA A 190 -63.42 42.13 68.49
CA ALA A 190 -64.08 41.77 67.24
C ALA A 190 -63.89 40.29 66.85
N LEU A 191 -62.70 39.72 67.09
CA LEU A 191 -62.41 38.30 66.84
C LEU A 191 -63.12 37.37 67.85
N GLN A 192 -63.31 37.83 69.09
CA GLN A 192 -64.08 37.10 70.11
C GLN A 192 -65.59 37.16 69.88
N ARG A 193 -66.09 38.08 69.05
CA ARG A 193 -67.52 38.26 68.74
C ARG A 193 -68.01 37.41 67.56
N THR A 194 -67.18 36.55 66.98
CA THR A 194 -67.59 35.63 65.90
C THR A 194 -68.43 34.49 66.49
N PRO A 195 -69.76 34.41 66.22
CA PRO A 195 -70.64 33.48 66.90
C PRO A 195 -70.50 32.06 66.33
N GLU A 196 -70.36 31.12 67.24
CA GLU A 196 -70.75 29.73 67.12
C GLU A 196 -72.23 29.64 66.66
N SER A 197 -72.50 29.42 65.37
CA SER A 197 -73.73 28.78 64.86
C SER A 197 -73.73 28.56 63.34
N ALA A 198 -73.41 27.32 62.94
CA ALA A 198 -73.90 26.56 61.77
C ALA A 198 -72.91 25.40 61.53
N GLY A 199 -73.20 24.12 61.77
CA GLY A 199 -74.34 23.33 62.24
C GLY A 199 -73.82 21.88 62.39
N PRO A 200 -74.63 20.81 62.26
CA PRO A 200 -76.09 20.69 62.35
C PRO A 200 -76.61 20.51 63.78
#